data_AF-A0A9C9EP05-F1
#
_entry.id   AF-A0A9C9EP05-F1
#
_cell.length_a   1.000
_cell.length_b   1.000
_cell.length_c   1.000
_cell.angle_alpha   90.00
_cell.angle_beta   90.00
_cell.angle_gamma   90.00
#
_symmetry.space_group_name_H-M   'P 1'
#
loop_
_entity.id
_entity.type
_entity.pdbx_description
1 polymer ?
#
loop_
_entity_poly.entity_id
_entity_poly.type
_entity_poly.pdbx_seq_one_letter_code
_entity_poly.pdbx_strand_id
1 'polypeptide(L)' 'MADGFKVLLVNPPFLPQHGRYSRYNRSPGITKSGTLYYPLWIAFAAGVLERAGFEVKLIDCPAQCIDLNGLLEIAEGFKP' A
#
# COMPACT_ATOMS: atom_id res chain seq x y z
N MET A 1 20.55 13.83 -6.65
CA MET A 1 20.48 12.41 -6.27
C MET A 1 19.74 12.37 -4.94
N ALA A 2 18.60 11.71 -4.86
CA ALA A 2 17.74 11.68 -3.66
C ALA A 2 18.28 10.73 -2.57
N ASP A 3 19.61 10.63 -2.45
CA ASP A 3 20.26 9.75 -1.48
C ASP A 3 19.81 10.13 -0.06
N GLY A 4 19.19 9.17 0.63
CA GLY A 4 18.72 9.30 2.00
C GLY A 4 17.24 9.64 2.17
N PHE A 5 16.47 9.92 1.11
CA PHE A 5 15.03 10.13 1.22
C PHE A 5 14.26 8.82 1.04
N LYS A 6 13.51 8.46 2.09
CA LYS A 6 12.63 7.31 2.11
C LYS A 6 11.20 7.74 1.79
N VAL A 7 10.46 6.92 1.07
CA VAL A 7 9.07 7.22 0.71
C VAL A 7 8.21 5.99 0.96
N LEU A 8 7.26 6.12 1.90
CA LEU A 8 6.25 5.09 2.16
C LEU A 8 4.97 5.42 1.40
N LEU A 9 4.66 4.59 0.42
CA LEU A 9 3.44 4.65 -0.36
C LEU A 9 2.42 3.65 0.21
N VAL A 10 1.22 4.12 0.53
CA VAL A 10 0.24 3.33 1.29
C VAL A 10 -1.10 3.30 0.57
N ASN A 11 -1.62 2.10 0.30
CA ASN A 11 -3.07 1.89 0.16
C ASN A 11 -3.63 1.63 1.57
N PRO A 12 -4.25 2.63 2.24
CA PRO A 12 -4.48 2.61 3.68
C PRO A 12 -5.46 1.53 4.13
N PRO A 13 -5.38 1.12 5.41
CA PRO A 13 -6.27 0.14 6.01
C PRO A 13 -7.73 0.44 5.71
N PHE A 14 -8.48 -0.61 5.40
CA PHE A 14 -9.91 -0.48 5.20
C PHE A 14 -10.60 -1.77 5.62
N LEU A 15 -11.32 -1.71 6.74
CA LEU A 15 -12.11 -2.82 7.28
C LEU A 15 -11.34 -4.16 7.32
N PRO A 16 -10.08 -4.20 7.82
CA PRO A 16 -9.23 -5.40 7.75
C PRO A 16 -9.86 -6.62 8.45
N GLN A 17 -10.71 -6.39 9.46
CA GLN A 17 -11.46 -7.45 10.16
C GLN A 17 -12.54 -8.13 9.31
N HIS A 18 -12.96 -7.50 8.20
CA HIS A 18 -13.99 -8.04 7.29
C HIS A 18 -13.39 -8.76 6.09
N GLY A 19 -12.07 -8.66 5.89
CA GLY A 19 -11.34 -9.31 4.80
C GLY A 19 -10.68 -8.31 3.85
N ARG A 20 -10.23 -8.81 2.71
CA ARG A 20 -9.41 -8.04 1.76
C ARG A 20 -10.30 -7.23 0.82
N TYR A 21 -10.39 -5.93 1.06
CA TYR A 21 -11.21 -5.03 0.27
C TYR A 21 -10.51 -4.60 -1.03
N SER A 22 -11.13 -4.91 -2.17
CA SER A 22 -10.59 -4.57 -3.50
C SER A 22 -11.00 -3.15 -3.90
N ARG A 23 -10.25 -2.13 -3.46
CA ARG A 23 -10.58 -0.71 -3.69
C ARG A 23 -10.58 -0.28 -5.16
N TYR A 24 -9.64 -0.82 -5.94
CA TYR A 24 -9.42 -0.41 -7.33
C TYR A 24 -10.27 -1.18 -8.35
N ASN A 25 -11.18 -2.03 -7.87
CA ASN A 25 -12.16 -2.71 -8.72
C ASN A 25 -13.19 -1.70 -9.23
N ARG A 26 -13.73 -1.92 -10.45
CA ARG A 26 -14.89 -1.19 -10.98
C ARG A 26 -16.13 -1.27 -10.07
N SER A 27 -16.19 -2.31 -9.24
CA SER A 27 -17.19 -2.47 -8.17
C SER A 27 -16.44 -2.78 -6.87
N PRO A 28 -16.01 -1.75 -6.12
CA PRO A 28 -15.18 -1.93 -4.92
C PRO A 28 -15.89 -2.77 -3.87
N GLY A 29 -15.18 -3.76 -3.32
CA GLY A 29 -15.78 -4.69 -2.38
C GLY A 29 -14.85 -5.82 -1.97
N ILE A 30 -15.26 -6.55 -0.94
CA ILE A 30 -14.70 -7.87 -0.62
C ILE A 30 -15.38 -8.87 -1.54
N THR A 31 -14.60 -9.49 -2.42
CA THR A 31 -15.13 -10.40 -3.44
C THR A 31 -15.21 -11.83 -2.88
N LYS A 32 -16.24 -12.59 -3.28
CA LYS A 32 -16.42 -13.99 -2.84
C LYS A 32 -15.25 -14.90 -3.25
N SER A 33 -14.64 -14.64 -4.40
CA SER A 33 -13.47 -15.36 -4.92
C SER A 33 -12.14 -14.89 -4.30
N GLY A 34 -12.13 -13.80 -3.53
CA GLY A 34 -10.89 -13.18 -3.05
C GLY A 34 -10.10 -12.43 -4.14
N THR A 35 -10.71 -12.16 -5.29
CA THR A 35 -10.15 -11.30 -6.34
C THR A 35 -9.83 -9.90 -5.79
N LEU A 36 -8.58 -9.49 -5.97
CA LEU A 36 -8.04 -8.19 -5.58
C LEU A 36 -7.45 -7.47 -6.78
N TYR A 37 -7.72 -6.18 -6.88
CA TYR A 37 -7.14 -5.31 -7.88
C TYR A 37 -5.97 -4.58 -7.24
N TYR A 38 -4.81 -4.66 -7.88
CA TYR A 38 -3.61 -3.97 -7.42
C TYR A 38 -3.84 -2.45 -7.31
N PRO A 39 -3.14 -1.77 -6.38
CA PRO A 39 -3.17 -0.32 -6.26
C PRO A 39 -2.35 0.35 -7.37
N LEU A 40 -2.83 0.23 -8.62
CA LEU A 40 -2.08 0.55 -9.84
C LEU A 40 -1.43 1.94 -9.81
N TRP A 41 -2.19 2.98 -9.45
CA TRP A 41 -1.68 4.35 -9.41
C TRP A 41 -0.52 4.52 -8.43
N ILE A 42 -0.62 3.91 -7.25
CA ILE A 42 0.40 3.99 -6.21
C ILE A 42 1.62 3.14 -6.63
N ALA A 43 1.40 2.00 -7.27
CA ALA A 43 2.48 1.17 -7.82
C ALA A 43 3.25 1.88 -8.94
N PHE A 44 2.57 2.63 -9.81
CA PHE A 44 3.24 3.46 -10.82
C PHE A 44 4.05 4.60 -10.18
N ALA A 45 3.50 5.25 -9.14
CA ALA A 45 4.24 6.27 -8.40
C ALA A 45 5.50 5.70 -7.74
N ALA A 46 5.43 4.47 -7.21
CA ALA A 46 6.59 3.76 -6.65
C ALA A 46 7.71 3.63 -7.68
N GLY A 47 7.40 3.11 -8.88
CA GLY A 47 8.41 2.94 -9.93
C GLY A 47 8.99 4.28 -10.45
N VAL A 48 8.21 5.37 -10.43
CA VAL A 48 8.74 6.71 -10.76
C VAL A 48 9.73 7.19 -9.70
N LEU A 49 9.41 7.01 -8.42
CA LEU A 49 10.26 7.41 -7.30
C LEU A 49 11.53 6.56 -7.21
N GLU A 50 11.43 5.25 -7.40
CA GLU A 50 12.60 4.36 -7.47
C GLU A 50 13.56 4.80 -8.59
N ARG A 51 13.04 5.11 -9.80
CA ARG A 51 13.86 5.63 -10.90
C ARG A 51 14.47 7.01 -10.61
N ALA A 52 13.87 7.80 -9.75
CA ALA A 52 14.41 9.08 -9.30
C ALA A 52 15.44 8.93 -8.16
N GLY A 53 15.70 7.71 -7.69
CA GLY A 53 16.72 7.40 -6.70
C GLY A 53 16.25 7.46 -5.24
N PHE A 54 14.95 7.41 -4.98
CA PHE A 54 14.40 7.33 -3.62
C PHE A 54 14.39 5.88 -3.10
N GLU A 55 14.54 5.69 -1.80
CA GLU A 55 14.26 4.40 -1.14
C GLU A 55 12.75 4.28 -0.94
N VAL A 56 12.08 3.40 -1.69
CA VAL A 56 10.62 3.32 -1.71
C VAL A 56 10.13 2.05 -1.02
N LYS A 57 9.03 2.16 -0.29
CA LYS A 57 8.25 1.02 0.21
C LYS A 57 6.78 1.22 -0.16
N LEU A 58 6.19 0.22 -0.81
CA LEU A 58 4.76 0.18 -1.12
C LEU A 58 4.04 -0.81 -0.20
N ILE A 59 3.01 -0.35 0.52
CA ILE A 59 2.17 -1.19 1.38
C ILE A 59 0.73 -1.15 0.89
N ASP A 60 0.15 -2.34 0.72
CA ASP A 60 -1.26 -2.52 0.43
C ASP A 60 -1.98 -3.12 1.65
N CYS A 61 -2.47 -2.24 2.53
CA CYS A 61 -3.08 -2.67 3.78
C CYS A 61 -4.33 -3.53 3.57
N PRO A 62 -5.27 -3.20 2.65
CA PRO A 62 -6.39 -4.08 2.34
C PRO A 62 -5.98 -5.47 1.84
N ALA A 63 -4.96 -5.58 0.99
CA ALA A 63 -4.51 -6.90 0.50
C ALA A 63 -3.83 -7.74 1.59
N GLN A 64 -3.16 -7.08 2.54
CA GLN A 64 -2.39 -7.70 3.62
C GLN A 64 -3.16 -7.81 4.95
N CYS A 65 -4.41 -7.33 5.00
CA CYS A 65 -5.20 -7.20 6.22
C CYS A 65 -4.49 -6.42 7.35
N ILE A 66 -3.66 -5.43 6.98
CA ILE A 66 -2.98 -4.55 7.95
C ILE A 66 -3.97 -3.51 8.46
N ASP A 67 -4.03 -3.35 9.78
CA ASP A 67 -4.81 -2.30 10.45
C ASP A 67 -3.97 -1.04 10.68
N LEU A 68 -4.54 -0.05 11.39
CA LEU A 68 -3.84 1.20 11.66
C LEU A 68 -2.56 0.99 12.48
N ASN A 69 -2.61 0.13 13.50
CA ASN A 69 -1.46 -0.08 14.38
C ASN A 69 -0.32 -0.75 13.63
N GLY A 70 -0.60 -1.81 12.85
CA GLY A 70 0.41 -2.45 12.02
C GLY A 70 1.00 -1.51 10.96
N LEU A 71 0.19 -0.62 10.38
CA LEU A 71 0.71 0.42 9.47
C LEU A 71 1.67 1.39 10.18
N LEU A 72 1.33 1.83 11.39
CA LEU A 72 2.16 2.73 12.18
C LEU A 72 3.49 2.07 12.57
N GLU A 73 3.48 0.79 12.97
CA GLU A 73 4.70 0.02 13.24
C GLU A 73 5.60 -0.07 12.00
N ILE A 74 5.01 -0.30 10.82
CA ILE A 74 5.75 -0.31 9.55
C ILE A 74 6.36 1.06 9.26
N ALA A 75 5.61 2.14 9.47
CA ALA A 75 6.08 3.50 9.25
C ALA A 75 7.22 3.85 10.21
N GLU A 76 7.10 3.55 11.50
CA GLU A 76 8.15 3.76 12.51
C GLU A 76 9.42 2.97 12.20
N GLY A 77 9.29 1.72 11.78
CA GLY A 77 10.43 0.87 11.41
C GLY A 77 11.11 1.33 10.12
N PHE A 78 10.35 1.82 9.14
CA PHE A 78 10.89 2.26 7.86
C PHE A 78 11.50 3.67 7.92
N LYS A 79 10.94 4.55 8.75
CA LYS A 79 11.30 5.98 8.88
C LYS A 79 11.22 6.74 7.54
N PRO A 80 10.05 6.72 6.87
CA PRO A 80 9.83 7.51 5.67
C PRO A 80 9.84 9.02 5.94
#